data_AF-X1EJ03-F1
#
_entry.id   AF-X1EJ03-F1
#
_cell.length_a   1.000
_cell.length_b   1.000
_cell.length_c   1.000
_cell.angle_alpha   90.00
_cell.angle_beta   90.00
_cell.angle_gamma   90.00
#
_symmetry.space_group_name_H-M   'P 1'
#
loop_
_entity.id
_entity.type
_entity.pdbx_description
1 polymer ?
#
loop_
_entity_poly.entity_id
_entity_poly.type
_entity_poly.pdbx_seq_one_letter_code
_entity_poly.pdbx_strand_id
1 'polypeptide(L)'
;HFEKLAQEGIEFTQAYTCCPLCAPARRSMLTGLFPHTHGELSNKSFNPFSNETYLGKLAEAGYKNYYFGKWHAGPGTAYDHHCEGFSYPDYNNPYTKPEYKKYLEEKNLPHFQVRLQRSFYDPKSKYGKILKLKMESGELHTFDRAVCNEHTTGIMTTP
;
A
#
# COMPACT_ATOMS: atom_id res chain seq x y z
N HIS A 1 0.13 11.42 17.74
CA HIS A 1 -0.91 10.36 17.75
C HIS A 1 -0.34 8.96 17.94
N PHE A 2 0.78 8.58 17.31
CA PHE A 2 1.39 7.26 17.49
C PHE A 2 1.82 6.94 18.94
N GLU A 3 2.38 7.91 19.67
CA GLU A 3 2.75 7.72 21.08
C GLU A 3 1.56 7.37 21.96
N LYS A 4 0.40 8.00 21.72
CA LYS A 4 -0.84 7.70 22.45
C LYS A 4 -1.30 6.25 22.21
N LEU A 5 -1.24 5.78 20.96
CA LEU A 5 -1.56 4.39 20.62
C LEU A 5 -0.61 3.40 21.34
N ALA A 6 0.69 3.73 21.40
CA ALA A 6 1.66 2.91 22.12
C ALA A 6 1.38 2.87 23.64
N GLN A 7 1.00 4.00 24.22
CA GLN A 7 0.67 4.11 25.65
C GLN A 7 -0.62 3.37 26.04
N GLU A 8 -1.61 3.29 25.13
CA GLU A 8 -2.89 2.60 25.37
C GLU A 8 -2.86 1.12 24.96
N GLY A 9 -1.76 0.64 24.39
CA GLY A 9 -1.63 -0.70 23.82
C GLY A 9 -0.43 -1.50 24.34
N ILE A 10 0.08 -2.39 23.50
CA ILE A 10 1.29 -3.17 23.75
C ILE A 10 2.32 -2.84 22.68
N GLU A 11 3.53 -2.45 23.10
CA GLU A 11 4.66 -2.21 22.22
C GLU A 11 5.60 -3.43 22.19
N PHE A 12 5.85 -3.94 20.99
CA PHE A 12 6.87 -4.97 20.76
C PHE A 12 8.16 -4.31 20.28
N THR A 13 9.14 -4.17 21.18
CA THR A 13 10.43 -3.52 20.87
C THR A 13 11.39 -4.37 20.05
N GLN A 14 11.06 -5.65 19.85
CA GLN A 14 11.85 -6.63 19.09
C GLN A 14 10.97 -7.35 18.06
N ALA A 15 10.30 -6.59 17.19
CA ALA A 15 9.51 -7.10 16.08
C ALA A 15 10.31 -7.07 14.77
N TYR A 16 10.43 -8.22 14.10
CA TYR A 16 11.24 -8.38 12.89
C TYR A 16 10.38 -8.85 11.70
N THR A 17 10.67 -8.33 10.50
CA THR A 17 10.10 -8.89 9.26
C THR A 17 10.74 -10.24 8.95
N CYS A 18 9.94 -11.19 8.44
CA CYS A 18 10.44 -12.46 7.91
C CYS A 18 11.25 -12.29 6.61
N CYS A 19 11.04 -11.20 5.88
CA CYS A 19 11.70 -10.91 4.62
C CYS A 19 11.78 -9.40 4.37
N PRO A 20 12.93 -8.84 3.97
CA PRO A 20 13.06 -7.42 3.64
C PRO A 20 12.53 -7.09 2.22
N LEU A 21 11.42 -7.71 1.80
CA LEU A 21 10.75 -7.49 0.51
C LEU A 21 9.23 -7.38 0.69
N CYS A 22 8.58 -6.57 -0.14
CA CYS A 22 7.16 -6.26 -0.03
C CYS A 22 6.26 -7.50 -0.15
N ALA A 23 6.34 -8.22 -1.28
CA ALA A 23 5.41 -9.31 -1.55
C ALA A 23 5.58 -10.51 -0.62
N PRO A 24 6.80 -11.00 -0.36
CA PRO A 24 7.01 -12.07 0.61
C PRO A 24 6.56 -11.69 2.02
N ALA A 25 6.94 -10.50 2.53
CA ALA A 25 6.56 -10.09 3.88
C ALA A 25 5.04 -9.94 4.03
N ARG A 26 4.36 -9.36 3.04
CA ARG A 26 2.89 -9.22 3.05
C ARG A 26 2.20 -10.58 3.00
N ARG A 27 2.69 -11.51 2.18
CA ARG A 27 2.18 -12.89 2.16
C ARG A 27 2.34 -13.58 3.51
N SER A 28 3.50 -13.40 4.16
CA SER A 28 3.73 -13.96 5.49
C SER A 28 2.80 -13.35 6.54
N MET A 29 2.54 -12.04 6.49
CA MET A 29 1.55 -11.41 7.37
C MET A 29 0.13 -11.95 7.16
N LEU A 30 -0.25 -12.22 5.92
CA LEU A 30 -1.59 -12.75 5.60
C LEU A 30 -1.76 -14.21 6.02
N THR A 31 -0.74 -15.04 5.85
CA THR A 31 -0.81 -16.50 6.03
C THR A 31 -0.28 -16.98 7.38
N GLY A 32 0.54 -16.18 8.06
CA GLY A 32 1.29 -16.60 9.24
C GLY A 32 2.47 -17.53 8.94
N LEU A 33 2.86 -17.68 7.66
CA LEU A 33 3.89 -18.62 7.22
C LEU A 33 5.15 -17.90 6.71
N PHE A 34 6.31 -18.57 6.77
CA PHE A 34 7.54 -18.04 6.19
C PHE A 34 7.53 -18.09 4.65
N PRO A 35 8.36 -17.25 3.98
CA PRO A 35 8.44 -17.22 2.52
C PRO A 35 8.67 -18.55 1.81
N HIS A 36 9.53 -19.40 2.39
CA HIS A 36 9.83 -20.71 1.81
C HIS A 36 8.64 -21.69 1.89
N THR A 37 7.65 -21.43 2.77
CA THR A 37 6.46 -22.27 2.90
C THR A 37 5.38 -21.86 1.91
N HIS A 38 5.08 -20.56 1.81
CA HIS A 38 4.03 -20.05 0.92
C HIS A 38 4.51 -19.75 -0.51
N GLY A 39 5.80 -19.91 -0.80
CA GLY A 39 6.38 -19.83 -2.15
C GLY A 39 6.51 -18.43 -2.75
N GLU A 40 5.89 -17.40 -2.19
CA GLU A 40 6.13 -16.00 -2.57
C GLU A 40 7.54 -15.53 -2.12
N LEU A 41 8.54 -15.61 -3.01
CA LEU A 41 9.96 -15.39 -2.67
C LEU A 41 10.54 -14.05 -3.13
N SER A 42 9.86 -13.31 -4.01
CA SER A 42 10.34 -12.02 -4.51
C SER A 42 9.19 -11.08 -4.85
N ASN A 43 9.46 -9.78 -5.01
CA ASN A 43 8.45 -8.81 -5.45
C ASN A 43 7.93 -9.03 -6.89
N LYS A 44 8.56 -9.95 -7.64
CA LYS A 44 8.16 -10.35 -9.00
C LYS A 44 7.58 -11.75 -9.04
N SER A 45 7.60 -12.46 -7.92
CA SER A 45 6.89 -13.72 -7.79
C SER A 45 5.39 -13.39 -7.87
N PHE A 46 4.63 -14.29 -8.48
CA PHE A 46 3.21 -14.10 -8.67
C PHE A 46 2.51 -15.44 -8.47
N ASN A 47 2.87 -16.11 -7.38
CA ASN A 47 2.44 -17.46 -7.09
C ASN A 47 1.01 -17.43 -6.54
N PRO A 48 0.09 -18.27 -7.03
CA PRO A 48 -1.26 -18.36 -6.48
C PRO A 48 -1.25 -18.62 -4.98
N PHE A 49 -2.25 -18.10 -4.27
CA PHE A 49 -2.48 -18.50 -2.87
C PHE A 49 -2.81 -19.98 -2.81
N SER A 50 -1.99 -20.76 -2.10
CA SER A 50 -2.25 -22.17 -1.78
C SER A 50 -2.51 -22.39 -0.28
N ASN A 51 -2.36 -21.35 0.53
CA ASN A 51 -2.55 -21.36 1.97
C ASN A 51 -3.68 -20.39 2.36
N GLU A 52 -4.40 -20.76 3.41
CA GLU A 52 -5.41 -19.92 4.04
C GLU A 52 -4.79 -18.63 4.60
N THR A 53 -5.55 -17.53 4.56
CA THR A 53 -5.17 -16.25 5.16
C THR A 53 -5.95 -15.99 6.44
N TYR A 54 -5.45 -15.13 7.33
CA TYR A 54 -6.22 -14.72 8.51
C TYR A 54 -7.55 -14.05 8.13
N LEU A 55 -7.66 -13.46 6.94
CA LEU A 55 -8.90 -12.87 6.44
C LEU A 55 -9.98 -13.94 6.23
N GLY A 56 -9.61 -15.11 5.72
CA GLY A 56 -10.51 -16.27 5.63
C GLY A 56 -11.01 -16.68 7.01
N LYS A 57 -10.11 -16.82 7.99
CA LYS A 57 -10.47 -17.14 9.38
C LYS A 57 -11.43 -16.14 10.01
N LEU A 58 -11.19 -14.85 9.78
CA LEU A 58 -12.09 -13.79 10.26
C LEU A 58 -13.47 -13.91 9.61
N ALA A 59 -13.53 -14.16 8.30
CA ALA A 59 -14.79 -14.32 7.59
C ALA A 59 -15.57 -15.55 8.09
N GLU A 60 -14.91 -16.68 8.31
CA GLU A 60 -15.50 -17.88 8.91
C GLU A 60 -16.07 -17.62 10.31
N ALA A 61 -15.40 -16.76 11.09
CA ALA A 61 -15.86 -16.31 12.41
C ALA A 61 -16.99 -15.25 12.34
N GLY A 62 -17.46 -14.88 11.14
CA GLY A 62 -18.56 -13.94 10.93
C GLY A 62 -18.16 -12.47 10.86
N TYR A 63 -16.87 -12.15 10.75
CA TYR A 63 -16.41 -10.78 10.55
C TYR A 63 -16.60 -10.34 9.10
N LYS A 64 -16.98 -9.07 8.92
CA LYS A 64 -16.93 -8.40 7.63
C LYS A 64 -15.57 -7.72 7.47
N ASN A 65 -14.81 -8.15 6.47
CA ASN A 65 -13.48 -7.62 6.23
C ASN A 65 -13.51 -6.54 5.14
N TYR A 66 -12.73 -5.48 5.32
CA TYR A 66 -12.45 -4.46 4.31
C TYR A 66 -10.95 -4.22 4.24
N TYR A 67 -10.41 -4.03 3.04
CA TYR A 67 -8.98 -3.82 2.83
C TYR A 67 -8.73 -2.52 2.07
N PHE A 68 -8.00 -1.59 2.68
CA PHE A 68 -7.67 -0.31 2.07
C PHE A 68 -6.14 -0.16 1.96
N GLY A 69 -5.65 -0.07 0.72
CA GLY A 69 -4.24 0.21 0.43
C GLY A 69 -3.60 -0.78 -0.54
N LYS A 70 -2.28 -0.94 -0.40
CA LYS A 70 -1.42 -1.74 -1.27
C LYS A 70 -1.55 -3.24 -0.96
N TRP A 71 -2.04 -4.03 -1.91
CA TRP A 71 -2.12 -5.49 -1.77
C TRP A 71 -0.73 -6.12 -1.84
N HIS A 72 -0.09 -6.05 -3.03
CA HIS A 72 1.23 -6.59 -3.37
C HIS A 72 1.61 -7.84 -2.57
N ALA A 73 0.76 -8.86 -2.60
CA ALA A 73 0.95 -10.13 -1.88
C ALA A 73 0.65 -11.31 -2.81
N GLY A 74 1.00 -11.19 -4.11
CA GLY A 74 0.70 -12.17 -5.15
C GLY A 74 -0.45 -11.79 -6.07
N PRO A 75 -0.97 -12.77 -6.84
CA PRO A 75 -2.09 -12.57 -7.76
C PRO A 75 -3.38 -12.22 -7.03
N GLY A 76 -4.32 -11.69 -7.81
CA GLY A 76 -5.63 -11.30 -7.31
C GLY A 76 -5.57 -10.06 -6.42
N THR A 77 -6.55 -9.98 -5.53
CA THR A 77 -6.83 -8.84 -4.68
C THR A 77 -7.32 -9.32 -3.31
N ALA A 78 -7.54 -8.40 -2.37
CA ALA A 78 -8.14 -8.77 -1.09
C ALA A 78 -9.58 -9.31 -1.24
N TYR A 79 -10.28 -8.99 -2.34
CA TYR A 79 -11.62 -9.51 -2.62
C TYR A 79 -11.63 -11.04 -2.72
N ASP A 80 -10.58 -11.61 -3.30
CA ASP A 80 -10.39 -13.07 -3.43
C ASP A 80 -10.14 -13.75 -2.06
N HIS A 81 -10.01 -12.95 -0.99
CA HIS A 81 -9.77 -13.39 0.38
C HIS A 81 -10.82 -12.86 1.35
N HIS A 82 -12.09 -12.85 0.92
CA HIS A 82 -13.24 -12.50 1.76
C HIS A 82 -13.27 -11.06 2.27
N CYS A 83 -12.61 -10.13 1.57
CA CYS A 83 -12.83 -8.70 1.79
C CYS A 83 -13.90 -8.15 0.86
N GLU A 84 -14.66 -7.19 1.36
CA GLU A 84 -15.62 -6.41 0.58
C GLU A 84 -15.04 -5.06 0.17
N GLY A 85 -15.74 -4.40 -0.75
CA GLY A 85 -15.44 -3.05 -1.19
C GLY A 85 -14.36 -3.01 -2.27
N PHE A 86 -13.63 -1.90 -2.32
CA PHE A 86 -12.71 -1.58 -3.39
C PHE A 86 -11.35 -2.25 -3.19
N SER A 87 -10.98 -3.15 -4.09
CA SER A 87 -9.68 -3.81 -4.07
C SER A 87 -9.10 -3.92 -5.46
N TYR A 88 -7.83 -3.55 -5.59
CA TYR A 88 -7.08 -3.70 -6.83
C TYR A 88 -5.78 -4.45 -6.59
N PRO A 89 -5.27 -5.14 -7.62
CA PRO A 89 -4.06 -5.93 -7.49
C PRO A 89 -2.83 -5.04 -7.25
N ASP A 90 -1.78 -5.69 -6.76
CA ASP A 90 -0.42 -5.16 -6.70
C ASP A 90 -0.28 -3.84 -5.89
N TYR A 91 0.34 -2.79 -6.44
CA TYR A 91 0.62 -1.54 -5.72
C TYR A 91 -0.63 -0.75 -5.37
N ASN A 92 -1.72 -0.93 -6.14
CA ASN A 92 -2.98 -0.18 -6.04
C ASN A 92 -2.79 1.34 -5.81
N ASN A 93 -2.91 2.14 -6.87
CA ASN A 93 -3.04 3.58 -6.73
C ASN A 93 -4.51 3.99 -6.92
N PRO A 94 -5.27 4.34 -5.86
CA PRO A 94 -6.67 4.72 -5.98
C PRO A 94 -6.87 5.98 -6.82
N TYR A 95 -5.89 6.88 -6.86
CA TYR A 95 -5.99 8.16 -7.56
C TYR A 95 -5.94 8.06 -9.09
N THR A 96 -5.55 6.90 -9.63
CA THR A 96 -5.51 6.66 -11.08
C THR A 96 -6.71 5.85 -11.57
N LYS A 97 -7.77 5.73 -10.77
CA LYS A 97 -8.88 4.79 -11.02
C LYS A 97 -10.11 5.51 -11.57
N PRO A 98 -10.88 4.89 -12.47
CA PRO A 98 -12.09 5.50 -13.04
C PRO A 98 -13.10 5.96 -11.97
N GLU A 99 -13.25 5.19 -10.90
CA GLU A 99 -14.16 5.45 -9.78
C GLU A 99 -13.76 6.72 -9.02
N TYR A 100 -12.46 6.93 -8.82
CA TYR A 100 -11.96 8.16 -8.22
C TYR A 100 -12.20 9.37 -9.11
N LYS A 101 -11.92 9.24 -10.42
CA LYS A 101 -12.21 10.30 -11.40
C LYS A 101 -13.70 10.66 -11.41
N LYS A 102 -14.57 9.66 -11.44
CA LYS A 102 -16.03 9.83 -11.38
C LYS A 102 -16.46 10.52 -10.09
N TYR A 103 -15.91 10.12 -8.94
CA TYR A 103 -16.19 10.77 -7.66
C TYR A 103 -15.85 12.26 -7.67
N LEU A 104 -14.67 12.63 -8.21
CA LEU A 104 -14.28 14.04 -8.33
C LEU A 104 -15.25 14.84 -9.22
N GLU A 105 -15.66 14.27 -10.35
CA GLU A 105 -16.62 14.88 -11.28
C GLU A 105 -17.99 15.08 -10.60
N GLU A 106 -18.53 14.04 -9.95
CA GLU A 106 -19.83 14.09 -9.27
C GLU A 106 -19.86 15.09 -8.10
N LYS A 107 -18.73 15.25 -7.41
CA LYS A 107 -18.60 16.15 -6.26
C LYS A 107 -18.04 17.53 -6.62
N ASN A 108 -17.72 17.77 -7.89
CA ASN A 108 -17.04 18.98 -8.35
C ASN A 108 -15.79 19.31 -7.52
N LEU A 109 -14.96 18.28 -7.28
CA LEU A 109 -13.73 18.37 -6.49
C LEU A 109 -12.49 18.43 -7.38
N PRO A 110 -11.44 19.16 -6.98
CA PRO A 110 -10.15 19.13 -7.67
C PRO A 110 -9.46 17.77 -7.46
N HIS A 111 -8.57 17.40 -8.39
CA HIS A 111 -7.67 16.27 -8.18
C HIS A 111 -6.80 16.48 -6.94
N PHE A 112 -6.44 15.40 -6.25
CA PHE A 112 -5.70 15.52 -4.99
C PHE A 112 -4.39 16.31 -5.15
N GLN A 113 -4.11 17.14 -4.17
CA GLN A 113 -2.87 17.93 -4.12
C GLN A 113 -2.11 17.61 -2.84
N VAL A 114 -0.80 17.48 -2.97
CA VAL A 114 0.10 17.24 -1.84
C VAL A 114 1.11 18.37 -1.79
N ARG A 115 1.18 19.05 -0.65
CA ARG A 115 2.31 19.93 -0.34
C ARG A 115 3.46 19.08 0.13
N LEU A 116 4.51 18.99 -0.69
CA LEU A 116 5.68 18.20 -0.34
C LEU A 116 6.43 18.88 0.80
N GLN A 117 6.60 18.20 1.92
CA GLN A 117 7.41 18.70 3.03
C GLN A 117 8.89 18.39 2.82
N ARG A 118 9.18 17.21 2.27
CA ARG A 118 10.54 16.79 1.99
C ARG A 118 10.59 15.88 0.78
N SER A 119 11.53 16.18 -0.10
CA SER A 119 11.91 15.32 -1.21
C SER A 119 13.21 14.59 -0.91
N PHE A 120 13.17 13.26 -1.02
CA PHE A 120 14.33 12.36 -0.97
C PHE A 120 14.74 11.94 -2.39
N TYR A 121 14.14 12.54 -3.41
CA TYR A 121 14.47 12.28 -4.79
C TYR A 121 15.91 12.74 -5.09
N ASP A 122 16.75 11.78 -5.45
CA ASP A 122 18.08 12.05 -5.99
C ASP A 122 18.09 11.78 -7.50
N PRO A 123 18.15 12.80 -8.37
CA PRO A 123 18.18 12.62 -9.82
C PRO A 123 19.42 11.86 -10.32
N LYS A 124 20.49 11.79 -9.53
CA LYS A 124 21.73 11.08 -9.87
C LYS A 124 21.63 9.58 -9.55
N SER A 125 20.76 9.19 -8.62
CA SER A 125 20.52 7.80 -8.27
C SER A 125 19.96 7.00 -9.45
N LYS A 126 20.14 5.67 -9.41
CA LYS A 126 19.57 4.75 -10.41
C LYS A 126 18.07 4.95 -10.57
N TYR A 127 17.35 5.10 -9.46
CA TYR A 127 15.90 5.30 -9.45
C TYR A 127 15.51 6.71 -9.90
N GLY A 128 16.30 7.73 -9.54
CA GLY A 128 16.06 9.11 -9.99
C GLY A 128 16.06 9.25 -11.51
N LYS A 129 17.04 8.62 -12.17
CA LYS A 129 17.14 8.61 -13.64
C LYS A 129 15.93 7.96 -14.33
N ILE A 130 15.33 6.95 -13.69
CA ILE A 130 14.18 6.21 -14.20
C ILE A 130 12.88 6.99 -13.95
N LEU A 131 12.70 7.48 -12.72
CA LEU A 131 11.45 8.08 -12.28
C LEU A 131 11.28 9.51 -12.81
N LYS A 132 12.38 10.28 -12.97
CA LYS A 132 12.35 11.68 -13.46
C LYS A 132 11.28 12.52 -12.73
N LEU A 133 11.24 12.41 -11.41
CA LEU A 133 10.24 13.11 -10.58
C LEU A 133 10.71 14.54 -10.34
N LYS A 134 9.97 15.53 -10.83
CA LYS A 134 10.21 16.95 -10.53
C LYS A 134 9.48 17.31 -9.23
N MET A 135 9.98 16.78 -8.10
CA MET A 135 9.33 16.90 -6.80
C MET A 135 10.17 17.80 -5.89
N GLU A 136 9.79 19.07 -5.81
CA GLU A 136 10.48 20.08 -5.00
C GLU A 136 9.77 20.26 -3.65
N SER A 137 10.55 20.42 -2.59
CA SER A 137 10.01 20.60 -1.23
C SER A 137 9.40 22.00 -1.09
N GLY A 138 8.26 22.10 -0.42
CA GLY A 138 7.50 23.34 -0.18
C GLY A 138 6.37 23.58 -1.18
N GLU A 139 6.44 22.98 -2.36
CA GLU A 139 5.48 23.18 -3.44
C GLU A 139 4.27 22.24 -3.37
N LEU A 140 3.19 22.64 -4.03
CA LEU A 140 2.02 21.80 -4.27
C LEU A 140 2.23 20.97 -5.53
N HIS A 141 2.02 19.67 -5.40
CA HIS A 141 2.15 18.72 -6.50
C HIS A 141 0.85 17.91 -6.66
N THR A 142 0.47 17.68 -7.91
CA THR A 142 -0.52 16.67 -8.32
C THR A 142 0.21 15.53 -8.99
N PHE A 143 -0.30 14.31 -8.82
CA PHE A 143 0.31 13.15 -9.46
C PHE A 143 -0.73 12.38 -10.28
N ASP A 144 -0.48 12.31 -11.59
CA ASP A 144 -1.33 11.59 -12.54
C ASP A 144 -0.78 10.19 -12.85
N ARG A 145 0.37 9.84 -12.27
CA ARG A 145 1.01 8.53 -12.39
C ARG A 145 1.23 7.90 -11.03
N ALA A 146 1.49 6.60 -11.02
CA ALA A 146 1.95 5.91 -9.82
C ALA A 146 3.28 6.52 -9.34
N VAL A 147 3.20 7.35 -8.30
CA VAL A 147 4.37 7.80 -7.56
C VAL A 147 4.36 7.03 -6.26
N CYS A 148 5.30 6.10 -6.11
CA CYS A 148 5.46 5.42 -4.85
C CYS A 148 5.87 6.45 -3.79
N ASN A 149 5.21 6.41 -2.64
CA ASN A 149 5.43 7.21 -1.44
C ASN A 149 6.83 7.03 -0.80
N GLU A 150 7.78 6.45 -1.52
CA GLU A 150 9.13 6.12 -1.09
C GLU A 150 10.10 7.31 -1.28
N HIS A 151 9.70 8.33 -2.05
CA HIS A 151 10.60 9.40 -2.48
C HIS A 151 10.32 10.75 -1.81
N THR A 152 9.18 10.92 -1.15
CA THR A 152 8.78 12.20 -0.56
C THR A 152 7.86 12.01 0.62
N THR A 153 7.90 12.95 1.57
CA THR A 153 6.83 13.15 2.54
C THR A 153 6.10 14.44 2.23
N GLY A 154 4.80 14.49 2.54
CA GLY A 154 3.98 15.67 2.28
C GLY A 154 2.65 15.61 2.99
N ILE A 155 1.96 16.74 3.00
CA ILE A 155 0.62 16.88 3.55
C ILE A 155 -0.35 16.99 2.38
N MET A 156 -1.34 16.11 2.33
CA MET A 156 -2.46 16.25 1.40
C MET A 156 -3.26 17.49 1.77
N THR A 157 -3.44 18.42 0.83
CA THR A 157 -4.09 19.72 1.06
C THR A 157 -5.51 19.78 0.52
N THR A 158 -5.88 18.83 -0.33
CA THR A 158 -7.26 18.64 -0.78
C THR A 158 -8.04 17.82 0.25
N PRO A 159 -9.36 18.03 0.37
CA PRO A 159 -10.24 17.19 1.17
C PRO A 159 -10.18 15.71 0.82
#